data_AF-A0A059CF17-F1
#
_entry.id   AF-A0A059CF17-F1
#
_cell.length_a   1.000
_cell.length_b   1.000
_cell.length_c   1.000
_cell.angle_alpha   90.00
_cell.angle_beta   90.00
_cell.angle_gamma   90.00
#
_symmetry.space_group_name_H-M   'P 1'
#
loop_
_entity.id
_entity.type
_entity.pdbx_description
1 polymer ?
#
loop_
_entity_poly.entity_id
_entity_poly.type
_entity_poly.pdbx_seq_one_letter_code
_entity_poly.pdbx_strand_id
1 'polypeptide(L)'
;MAGEISNFMTVWTLVVISLTYCHTISKTVPVGTKRLLAISPVIVLFFILPLSLTTISLGGLTSFFIAWLCNFKLILFAFGKGPLSPSRSCSLAYFIPVACLPIKIHNPVESTKKEEGPCSEINERGLKSPMNYVVKCLVIVAFLPAYERKVRVHPVILNLMYLVHVYVGLEVSLAVVGAMVRALTGIGLEPQFEEPYLSTSLQDFWGRRWNLMVTNILHPAVYLPVR
;
A
#
# COMPACT_ATOMS: atom_id res chain seq x y z
N MET A 1 -12.02 20.68 -11.49
CA MET A 1 -12.72 19.62 -10.70
C MET A 1 -13.42 18.59 -11.59
N ALA A 2 -14.33 18.96 -12.52
CA ALA A 2 -15.03 17.96 -13.35
C ALA A 2 -14.11 17.10 -14.25
N GLY A 3 -13.11 17.70 -14.91
CA GLY A 3 -12.16 16.96 -15.75
C GLY A 3 -11.25 16.01 -14.99
N GLU A 4 -11.01 16.24 -13.70
CA GLU A 4 -10.11 15.42 -12.89
C GLU A 4 -10.74 14.08 -12.49
N ILE A 5 -12.03 14.08 -12.16
CA ILE A 5 -12.77 12.84 -11.92
C ILE A 5 -12.78 11.99 -13.20
N SER A 6 -12.96 12.61 -14.37
CA SER A 6 -12.85 11.91 -15.65
C SER A 6 -11.47 11.28 -15.82
N ASN A 7 -10.39 12.04 -15.59
CA ASN A 7 -9.02 11.52 -15.66
C ASN A 7 -8.78 10.38 -14.68
N PHE A 8 -9.29 10.50 -13.45
CA PHE A 8 -9.20 9.45 -12.44
C PHE A 8 -9.91 8.17 -12.90
N MET A 9 -11.12 8.29 -13.44
CA MET A 9 -11.85 7.15 -14.00
C MET A 9 -11.07 6.52 -15.17
N THR A 10 -10.53 7.34 -16.08
CA THR A 10 -9.69 6.87 -17.20
C THR A 10 -8.42 6.16 -16.72
N VAL A 11 -7.75 6.67 -15.69
CA VAL A 11 -6.57 6.02 -15.11
C VAL A 11 -6.92 4.65 -14.55
N TRP A 12 -7.97 4.56 -13.73
CA TRP A 12 -8.34 3.29 -13.10
C TRP A 12 -8.91 2.27 -14.10
N THR A 13 -9.60 2.70 -15.15
CA THR A 13 -10.01 1.78 -16.23
C THR A 13 -8.81 1.23 -16.98
N LEU A 14 -7.81 2.06 -17.31
CA LEU A 14 -6.56 1.62 -17.93
C LEU A 14 -5.77 0.67 -17.02
N VAL A 15 -5.74 0.92 -15.71
CA VAL A 15 -5.13 0.00 -14.73
C VAL A 15 -5.82 -1.37 -14.77
N VAL A 16 -7.15 -1.41 -14.72
CA VAL A 16 -7.91 -2.66 -14.76
C VAL A 16 -7.65 -3.42 -16.07
N ILE A 17 -7.70 -2.74 -17.21
CA ILE A 17 -7.39 -3.35 -18.53
C ILE A 17 -5.96 -3.92 -18.53
N SER A 18 -4.98 -3.15 -18.05
CA SER A 18 -3.58 -3.59 -18.01
C SER A 18 -3.38 -4.80 -17.10
N LEU A 19 -4.09 -4.87 -15.97
CA LEU A 19 -4.03 -6.03 -15.07
C LEU A 19 -4.72 -7.27 -15.67
N THR A 20 -5.81 -7.10 -16.41
CA THR A 20 -6.41 -8.23 -17.15
C THR A 20 -5.46 -8.77 -18.22
N TYR A 21 -4.71 -7.88 -18.90
CA TYR A 21 -3.64 -8.28 -19.80
C TYR A 21 -2.52 -9.05 -19.07
N CYS A 22 -2.02 -8.54 -17.95
CA CYS A 22 -1.01 -9.23 -17.15
C CYS A 22 -1.48 -10.62 -16.66
N HIS A 23 -2.76 -10.76 -16.30
CA HIS A 23 -3.34 -12.04 -15.90
C HIS A 23 -3.42 -13.02 -17.07
N THR A 24 -3.88 -12.59 -18.23
CA THR A 24 -4.01 -13.45 -19.42
C THR A 24 -2.65 -13.91 -19.94
N ILE A 25 -1.67 -13.00 -20.02
CA ILE A 25 -0.32 -13.35 -20.50
C ILE A 25 0.42 -14.30 -19.56
N SER A 26 0.09 -14.27 -18.26
CA SER A 26 0.69 -15.20 -17.29
C SER A 26 0.25 -16.65 -17.49
N LYS A 27 -0.89 -16.88 -18.16
CA LYS A 27 -1.38 -18.21 -18.53
C LYS A 27 -0.67 -18.76 -19.76
N THR A 28 -0.16 -17.88 -20.63
CA THR A 28 0.48 -18.27 -21.90
C THR A 28 2.00 -18.30 -21.80
N VAL A 29 2.61 -17.38 -21.05
CA VAL A 29 4.06 -17.24 -20.94
C VAL A 29 4.53 -17.84 -19.60
N PRO A 30 5.53 -18.75 -19.57
CA PRO A 30 6.05 -19.33 -18.34
C PRO A 30 6.73 -18.28 -17.44
N VAL A 31 6.88 -18.60 -16.15
CA VAL A 31 7.57 -17.73 -15.18
C VAL A 31 9.01 -17.45 -15.60
N GLY A 32 9.50 -16.25 -15.27
CA GLY A 32 10.87 -15.81 -15.52
C GLY A 32 10.96 -14.59 -16.44
N THR A 33 12.12 -14.40 -17.06
CA THR A 33 12.46 -13.18 -17.80
C THR A 33 11.55 -12.92 -19.00
N LYS A 34 11.06 -13.96 -19.68
CA LYS A 34 10.12 -13.80 -20.81
C LYS A 34 8.81 -13.15 -20.38
N ARG A 35 8.29 -13.54 -19.21
CA ARG A 35 7.08 -12.94 -18.62
C ARG A 35 7.34 -11.50 -18.17
N LEU A 36 8.52 -11.22 -17.62
CA LEU A 36 8.89 -9.85 -17.25
C LEU A 36 8.94 -8.92 -18.46
N LEU A 37 9.55 -9.36 -19.57
CA LEU A 37 9.59 -8.60 -20.82
C LEU A 37 8.18 -8.34 -21.37
N ALA A 38 7.28 -9.33 -21.28
CA ALA A 38 5.89 -9.17 -21.69
C ALA A 38 5.10 -8.19 -20.81
N ILE A 39 5.42 -8.10 -19.52
CA ILE A 39 4.76 -7.20 -18.56
C ILE A 39 5.42 -5.81 -18.52
N SER A 40 6.66 -5.66 -19.01
CA SER A 40 7.43 -4.41 -18.97
C SER A 40 6.68 -3.18 -19.52
N PRO A 41 5.93 -3.25 -20.63
CA PRO A 41 5.17 -2.12 -21.12
C PRO A 41 4.13 -1.63 -20.11
N VAL A 42 3.50 -2.54 -19.37
CA VAL A 42 2.55 -2.22 -18.30
C VAL A 42 3.24 -1.54 -17.13
N ILE A 43 4.44 -1.99 -16.77
CA ILE A 43 5.22 -1.37 -15.68
C ILE A 43 5.52 0.10 -16.00
N VAL A 44 5.96 0.37 -17.24
CA VAL A 44 6.22 1.74 -17.71
C VAL A 44 4.95 2.56 -17.70
N LEU A 45 3.84 2.01 -18.20
CA LEU A 45 2.53 2.68 -18.20
C LEU A 45 2.10 3.05 -16.77
N PHE A 46 2.33 2.18 -15.79
CA PHE A 46 1.95 2.42 -14.39
C PHE A 46 2.75 3.54 -13.71
N PHE A 47 3.93 3.90 -14.22
CA PHE A 47 4.63 5.12 -13.79
C PHE A 47 4.06 6.39 -14.41
N ILE A 48 3.51 6.31 -15.62
CA ILE A 48 2.99 7.47 -16.37
C ILE A 48 1.57 7.82 -15.93
N LEU A 49 0.71 6.81 -15.70
CA LEU A 49 -0.71 7.02 -15.40
C LEU A 49 -0.99 7.96 -14.22
N PRO A 50 -0.31 7.86 -13.06
CA PRO A 50 -0.58 8.77 -11.94
C PRO A 50 -0.27 10.25 -12.24
N LEU A 51 0.58 10.53 -13.24
CA LEU A 51 0.96 11.90 -13.62
C LEU A 51 -0.17 12.68 -14.29
N SER A 52 -1.23 12.00 -14.75
CA SER A 52 -2.41 12.68 -15.31
C SER A 52 -3.36 13.23 -14.23
N LEU A 53 -3.04 13.00 -12.95
CA LEU A 53 -3.82 13.49 -11.80
C LEU A 53 -3.10 14.68 -11.17
N THR A 54 -3.85 15.77 -10.96
CA THR A 54 -3.30 17.04 -10.45
C THR A 54 -3.43 17.17 -8.93
N THR A 55 -4.45 16.56 -8.34
CA THR A 55 -4.70 16.64 -6.90
C THR A 55 -3.73 15.77 -6.13
N ILE A 56 -3.11 16.36 -5.10
CA ILE A 56 -2.10 15.70 -4.25
C ILE A 56 -2.64 14.39 -3.66
N SER A 57 -3.86 14.39 -3.14
CA SER A 57 -4.44 13.19 -2.51
C SER A 57 -4.74 12.09 -3.53
N LEU A 58 -5.38 12.40 -4.65
CA LEU A 58 -5.74 11.42 -5.68
C LEU A 58 -4.50 10.91 -6.43
N GLY A 59 -3.64 11.82 -6.89
CA GLY A 59 -2.40 11.49 -7.58
C GLY A 59 -1.40 10.78 -6.66
N GLY A 60 -1.23 11.25 -5.43
CA GLY A 60 -0.35 10.63 -4.44
C GLY A 60 -0.76 9.22 -4.06
N LEU A 61 -2.05 9.00 -3.74
CA LEU A 61 -2.55 7.66 -3.44
C LEU A 61 -2.50 6.73 -4.65
N THR A 62 -2.88 7.23 -5.84
CA THR A 62 -2.81 6.42 -7.07
C THR A 62 -1.37 6.07 -7.41
N SER A 63 -0.42 6.98 -7.24
CA SER A 63 1.01 6.71 -7.42
C SER A 63 1.52 5.68 -6.41
N PHE A 64 1.08 5.77 -5.16
CA PHE A 64 1.45 4.78 -4.14
C PHE A 64 0.91 3.38 -4.48
N PHE A 65 -0.36 3.25 -4.85
CA PHE A 65 -0.94 1.95 -5.18
C PHE A 65 -0.44 1.38 -6.51
N ILE A 66 -0.33 2.20 -7.55
CA ILE A 66 -0.07 1.74 -8.91
C ILE A 66 1.42 1.76 -9.23
N ALA A 67 2.04 2.94 -9.26
CA ALA A 67 3.44 3.10 -9.65
C ALA A 67 4.41 2.39 -8.70
N TRP A 68 4.08 2.32 -7.40
CA TRP A 68 4.85 1.58 -6.43
C TRP A 68 4.30 0.16 -6.25
N LEU A 69 3.21 -0.01 -5.48
CA LEU A 69 2.83 -1.32 -4.95
C LEU A 69 2.52 -2.34 -6.06
N CYS A 70 1.75 -1.92 -7.06
CA CYS A 70 1.37 -2.78 -8.16
C CYS A 70 2.58 -3.21 -8.99
N ASN A 71 3.48 -2.27 -9.34
CA ASN A 71 4.68 -2.56 -10.10
C ASN A 71 5.61 -3.57 -9.40
N PHE A 72 5.91 -3.39 -8.12
CA PHE A 72 6.74 -4.37 -7.40
C PHE A 72 6.07 -5.74 -7.30
N LYS A 73 4.75 -5.79 -7.13
CA LYS A 73 3.99 -7.05 -7.14
C LYS A 73 3.99 -7.70 -8.53
N LEU A 74 3.90 -6.93 -9.61
CA LEU A 74 3.98 -7.43 -10.99
C LEU A 74 5.38 -7.96 -11.32
N ILE A 75 6.44 -7.32 -10.82
CA ILE A 75 7.82 -7.82 -10.97
C ILE A 75 7.97 -9.15 -10.25
N LEU A 76 7.53 -9.25 -8.99
CA LEU A 76 7.54 -10.51 -8.24
C LEU A 76 6.71 -11.60 -8.96
N PHE A 77 5.55 -11.23 -9.48
CA PHE A 77 4.66 -12.09 -10.24
C PHE A 77 5.29 -12.62 -11.53
N ALA A 78 6.11 -11.82 -12.21
CA ALA A 78 6.84 -12.25 -13.39
C ALA A 78 7.77 -13.43 -13.07
N PHE A 79 8.38 -13.45 -11.88
CA PHE A 79 9.22 -14.53 -11.38
C PHE A 79 8.45 -15.62 -10.60
N GLY A 80 7.12 -15.59 -10.59
CA GLY A 80 6.28 -16.56 -9.88
C GLY A 80 6.31 -16.43 -8.35
N LYS A 81 6.87 -15.34 -7.82
CA LYS A 81 6.98 -15.06 -6.39
C LYS A 81 5.90 -14.07 -5.94
N GLY A 82 5.72 -13.97 -4.62
CA GLY A 82 4.85 -12.97 -4.01
C GLY A 82 3.35 -13.33 -4.01
N PRO A 83 2.49 -12.39 -3.58
CA PRO A 83 1.08 -12.65 -3.29
C PRO A 83 0.23 -12.95 -4.54
N LEU A 84 0.75 -12.66 -5.73
CA LEU A 84 0.08 -12.84 -7.02
C LEU A 84 0.41 -14.19 -7.68
N SER A 85 1.11 -15.11 -7.02
CA SER A 85 1.58 -16.37 -7.62
C SER A 85 0.42 -17.21 -8.20
N PRO A 86 0.62 -17.89 -9.36
CA PRO A 86 -0.45 -18.53 -10.14
C PRO A 86 -1.31 -19.56 -9.40
N SER A 87 -0.76 -20.24 -8.40
CA SER A 87 -1.51 -21.25 -7.61
C SER A 87 -2.67 -20.64 -6.83
N ARG A 88 -2.64 -19.32 -6.59
CA ARG A 88 -3.61 -18.60 -5.76
C ARG A 88 -4.46 -17.58 -6.56
N SER A 89 -4.05 -17.23 -7.78
CA SER A 89 -4.67 -16.18 -8.62
C SER A 89 -5.62 -16.69 -9.71
N CYS A 90 -6.41 -17.74 -9.44
CA CYS A 90 -7.33 -18.32 -10.43
C CYS A 90 -8.40 -17.35 -10.94
N SER A 91 -8.82 -16.38 -10.11
CA SER A 91 -9.88 -15.42 -10.46
C SER A 91 -9.33 -14.01 -10.69
N LEU A 92 -9.80 -13.35 -11.76
CA LEU A 92 -9.51 -11.93 -12.05
C LEU A 92 -9.99 -11.01 -10.91
N ALA A 93 -11.14 -11.34 -10.31
CA ALA A 93 -11.71 -10.60 -9.19
C ALA A 93 -10.84 -10.66 -7.93
N TYR A 94 -9.94 -11.64 -7.84
CA TYR A 94 -8.93 -11.73 -6.79
C TYR A 94 -7.63 -11.02 -7.20
N PHE A 95 -7.19 -11.24 -8.45
CA PHE A 95 -5.92 -10.72 -8.96
C PHE A 95 -5.86 -9.19 -8.92
N ILE A 96 -6.91 -8.50 -9.36
CA ILE A 96 -6.92 -7.03 -9.47
C ILE A 96 -6.83 -6.35 -8.09
N PRO A 97 -7.69 -6.67 -7.10
CA PRO A 97 -7.59 -6.06 -5.77
C PRO A 97 -6.26 -6.38 -5.09
N VAL A 98 -5.77 -7.62 -5.18
CA VAL A 98 -4.50 -8.00 -4.54
C VAL A 98 -3.30 -7.31 -5.21
N ALA A 99 -3.37 -7.04 -6.51
CA ALA A 99 -2.32 -6.31 -7.23
C ALA A 99 -2.30 -4.83 -6.83
N CYS A 100 -3.45 -4.17 -6.77
CA CYS A 100 -3.54 -2.72 -6.51
C CYS A 100 -3.45 -2.37 -5.02
N LEU A 101 -4.06 -3.17 -4.15
CA LEU A 101 -4.34 -2.78 -2.77
C LEU A 101 -3.39 -3.42 -1.79
N PRO A 102 -3.27 -2.83 -0.59
CA PRO A 102 -2.35 -3.32 0.40
C PRO A 102 -2.88 -4.51 1.22
N ILE A 103 -3.34 -5.55 0.55
CA ILE A 103 -3.98 -6.71 1.15
C ILE A 103 -2.94 -7.81 1.37
N LYS A 104 -2.82 -8.29 2.61
CA LYS A 104 -2.28 -9.63 2.90
C LYS A 104 -3.45 -10.56 3.20
N ILE A 105 -3.52 -11.67 2.49
CA ILE A 105 -4.49 -12.72 2.80
C ILE A 105 -3.74 -13.75 3.64
N HIS A 106 -4.00 -13.70 4.94
CA HIS A 106 -3.48 -14.69 5.88
C HIS A 106 -4.08 -16.04 5.49
N ASN A 107 -3.23 -16.99 5.09
CA ASN A 107 -3.66 -18.35 4.85
C ASN A 107 -3.28 -19.19 6.08
N PRO A 108 -4.16 -20.09 6.56
CA PRO A 108 -3.93 -20.94 7.73
C PRO A 108 -2.85 -22.02 7.52
N VAL A 109 -2.05 -21.95 6.45
CA VAL A 109 -1.06 -23.00 6.08
C VAL A 109 0.37 -22.63 6.51
N GLU A 110 0.67 -21.36 6.81
CA GLU A 110 1.99 -20.97 7.34
C GLU A 110 2.11 -21.09 8.88
N SER A 111 1.03 -21.44 9.59
CA SER A 111 1.05 -21.65 11.04
C SER A 111 1.63 -22.99 11.47
N THR A 112 2.01 -23.89 10.56
CA THR A 112 2.49 -25.23 10.97
C THR A 112 4.00 -25.33 11.19
N LYS A 113 4.79 -24.29 10.92
CA LYS A 113 6.25 -24.33 11.19
C LYS A 113 6.82 -22.96 11.56
N LYS A 114 6.65 -22.56 12.83
CA LYS A 114 7.68 -21.89 13.66
C LYS A 114 7.14 -21.59 15.06
N GLU A 115 7.63 -22.42 15.99
CA GLU A 115 8.07 -22.11 17.36
C GLU A 115 7.12 -21.35 18.30
N GLU A 116 6.73 -22.09 19.35
CA GLU A 116 6.06 -21.65 20.56
C GLU A 116 6.82 -20.50 21.24
N GLY A 117 6.18 -19.33 21.28
CA GLY A 117 6.52 -18.22 22.15
C GLY A 117 5.24 -17.63 22.73
N PRO A 118 5.18 -17.32 24.03
CA PRO A 118 3.97 -16.79 24.64
C PRO A 118 3.79 -15.32 24.21
N CYS A 119 2.53 -14.94 23.98
CA CYS A 119 2.05 -13.60 23.61
C CYS A 119 2.17 -13.22 22.13
N SER A 120 1.09 -13.43 21.38
CA SER A 120 0.52 -12.36 20.56
C SER A 120 -0.94 -12.65 20.21
N GLU A 121 -1.84 -11.86 20.80
CA GLU A 121 -3.24 -11.72 20.39
C GLU A 121 -3.31 -11.07 18.99
N ILE A 122 -2.99 -11.84 17.94
CA ILE A 122 -3.09 -11.41 16.53
C ILE A 122 -4.49 -11.70 15.95
N ASN A 123 -5.48 -12.03 16.79
CA ASN A 123 -6.86 -12.15 16.34
C ASN A 123 -7.57 -10.78 16.36
N GLU A 124 -8.17 -10.42 15.22
CA GLU A 124 -9.23 -9.38 15.03
C GLU A 124 -8.89 -7.88 14.87
N ARG A 125 -7.64 -7.45 14.67
CA ARG A 125 -7.32 -6.00 14.57
C ARG A 125 -7.02 -5.50 13.15
N GLY A 126 -7.96 -5.67 12.21
CA GLY A 126 -7.82 -5.10 10.86
C GLY A 126 -7.87 -3.56 10.81
N LEU A 127 -8.65 -2.94 11.70
CA LEU A 127 -8.75 -1.48 11.82
C LEU A 127 -8.57 -1.09 13.28
N LYS A 128 -7.66 -0.15 13.57
CA LYS A 128 -7.54 0.44 14.91
C LYS A 128 -8.88 1.06 15.35
N SER A 129 -9.08 1.17 16.66
CA SER A 129 -10.29 1.82 17.21
C SER A 129 -10.52 3.18 16.53
N PRO A 130 -11.76 3.49 16.09
CA PRO A 130 -12.09 4.77 15.44
C PRO A 130 -11.63 5.97 16.28
N MET A 131 -11.61 5.84 17.61
CA MET A 131 -11.12 6.87 18.51
C MET A 131 -9.64 7.23 18.26
N ASN A 132 -8.79 6.29 17.88
CA ASN A 132 -7.38 6.56 17.59
C ASN A 132 -7.23 7.52 16.39
N TYR A 133 -8.03 7.30 15.34
CA TYR A 133 -8.05 8.20 14.18
C TYR A 133 -8.62 9.56 14.53
N VAL A 134 -9.71 9.61 15.32
CA VAL A 134 -10.31 10.88 15.77
C VAL A 134 -9.29 11.71 16.54
N VAL A 135 -8.59 11.12 17.51
CA VAL A 135 -7.56 11.81 18.30
C VAL A 135 -6.46 12.36 17.39
N LYS A 136 -5.97 11.58 16.43
CA LYS A 136 -4.95 12.02 15.47
C LYS A 136 -5.43 13.16 14.57
N CYS A 137 -6.67 13.10 14.10
CA CYS A 137 -7.27 14.21 13.34
C CYS A 137 -7.40 15.47 14.20
N LEU A 138 -7.76 15.35 15.49
CA LEU A 138 -7.81 16.49 16.41
C LEU A 138 -6.43 17.12 16.62
N VAL A 139 -5.36 16.33 16.70
CA VAL A 139 -3.98 16.84 16.75
C VAL A 139 -3.66 17.67 15.51
N ILE A 140 -4.09 17.25 14.32
CA ILE A 140 -3.92 18.03 13.09
C ILE A 140 -4.72 19.33 13.11
N VAL A 141 -5.95 19.31 13.59
CA VAL A 141 -6.78 20.53 13.74
C VAL A 141 -6.13 21.50 14.72
N ALA A 142 -5.53 21.01 15.81
CA ALA A 142 -4.82 21.84 16.78
C ALA A 142 -3.59 22.55 16.19
N PHE A 143 -3.05 22.09 15.06
CA PHE A 143 -1.94 22.74 14.36
C PHE A 143 -2.34 23.95 13.51
N LEU A 144 -3.63 24.13 13.19
CA LEU A 144 -4.12 25.22 12.34
C LEU A 144 -3.66 26.62 12.81
N PRO A 145 -3.74 26.99 14.10
CA PRO A 145 -3.32 28.33 14.55
C PRO A 145 -1.81 28.57 14.40
N ALA A 146 -1.00 27.52 14.48
CA ALA A 146 0.44 27.60 14.24
C ALA A 146 0.76 27.69 12.74
N TYR A 147 -0.04 27.04 11.88
CA TYR A 147 0.03 27.23 10.44
C TYR A 147 -0.47 28.58 9.95
N GLU A 148 -1.35 29.28 10.67
CA GLU A 148 -1.69 30.67 10.31
C GLU A 148 -0.56 31.63 10.66
N ARG A 149 0.19 31.35 11.73
CA ARG A 149 1.28 32.17 12.24
C ARG A 149 2.67 31.63 11.88
N LYS A 150 2.82 31.08 10.68
CA LYS A 150 4.06 30.42 10.18
C LYS A 150 5.32 31.24 10.44
N VAL A 151 5.23 32.56 10.24
CA VAL A 151 6.35 33.51 10.36
C VAL A 151 6.86 33.63 11.81
N ARG A 152 6.00 33.37 12.81
CA ARG A 152 6.36 33.46 14.24
C ARG A 152 6.78 32.11 14.85
N VAL A 153 6.56 31.02 14.14
CA VAL A 153 6.89 29.66 14.62
C VAL A 153 8.29 29.30 14.17
N HIS A 154 9.10 28.76 15.08
CA HIS A 154 10.45 28.33 14.76
C HIS A 154 10.41 27.25 13.64
N PRO A 155 11.27 27.33 12.61
CA PRO A 155 11.21 26.46 11.43
C PRO A 155 11.32 24.96 11.77
N VAL A 156 12.06 24.59 12.81
CA VAL A 156 12.16 23.19 13.28
C VAL A 156 10.81 22.66 13.78
N ILE A 157 10.05 23.49 14.51
CA ILE A 157 8.72 23.11 15.03
C ILE A 157 7.76 22.95 13.85
N LEU A 158 7.83 23.85 12.87
CA LEU A 158 7.02 23.77 11.66
C LEU A 158 7.30 22.47 10.88
N ASN A 159 8.57 22.08 10.72
CA ASN A 159 8.95 20.82 10.09
C ASN A 159 8.45 19.59 10.86
N LEU A 160 8.51 19.62 12.19
CA LEU A 160 7.96 18.55 13.03
C LEU A 160 6.44 18.42 12.86
N MET A 161 5.73 19.54 12.80
CA MET A 161 4.28 19.54 12.54
C MET A 161 3.97 18.96 11.16
N TYR A 162 4.74 19.31 10.13
CA TYR A 162 4.58 18.73 8.80
C TYR A 162 4.83 17.22 8.79
N LEU A 163 5.85 16.74 9.51
CA LEU A 163 6.11 15.30 9.65
C LEU A 163 4.90 14.56 10.23
N VAL A 164 4.33 15.08 11.31
CA VAL A 164 3.13 14.52 11.94
C VAL A 164 1.93 14.59 10.99
N HIS A 165 1.78 15.69 10.25
CA HIS A 165 0.69 15.87 9.28
C HIS A 165 0.74 14.84 8.15
N VAL A 166 1.92 14.60 7.58
CA VAL A 166 2.11 13.58 6.53
C VAL A 166 1.84 12.18 7.10
N TYR A 167 2.34 11.87 8.29
CA TYR A 167 2.09 10.57 8.94
C TYR A 167 0.60 10.31 9.17
N VAL A 168 -0.11 11.25 9.78
CA VAL A 168 -1.56 11.12 10.05
C VAL A 168 -2.33 11.05 8.73
N GLY A 169 -1.99 11.89 7.75
CA GLY A 169 -2.61 11.90 6.43
C GLY A 169 -2.49 10.54 5.72
N LEU A 170 -1.31 9.93 5.74
CA LEU A 170 -1.08 8.60 5.17
C LEU A 170 -1.83 7.51 5.94
N GLU A 171 -1.78 7.51 7.27
CA GLU A 171 -2.47 6.52 8.10
C GLU A 171 -3.98 6.56 7.89
N VAL A 172 -4.59 7.76 7.90
CA VAL A 172 -6.04 7.94 7.69
C VAL A 172 -6.44 7.56 6.26
N SER A 173 -5.68 7.98 5.25
CA SER A 173 -6.00 7.66 3.85
C SER A 173 -5.99 6.15 3.60
N LEU A 174 -4.99 5.44 4.12
CA LEU A 174 -4.91 3.98 4.01
C LEU A 174 -6.00 3.28 4.84
N ALA A 175 -6.39 3.83 6.00
CA ALA A 175 -7.49 3.32 6.80
C ALA A 175 -8.85 3.48 6.09
N VAL A 176 -9.10 4.60 5.42
CA VAL A 176 -10.32 4.83 4.62
C VAL A 176 -10.39 3.84 3.46
N VAL A 177 -9.29 3.65 2.72
CA VAL A 177 -9.22 2.63 1.66
C VAL A 177 -9.45 1.23 2.24
N GLY A 178 -8.82 0.93 3.39
CA GLY A 178 -8.99 -0.34 4.11
C GLY A 178 -10.44 -0.62 4.50
N ALA A 179 -11.11 0.38 5.08
CA ALA A 179 -12.52 0.29 5.47
C ALA A 179 -13.44 0.11 4.25
N MET A 180 -13.20 0.86 3.17
CA MET A 180 -13.96 0.74 1.92
C MET A 180 -13.86 -0.67 1.32
N VAL A 181 -12.65 -1.22 1.25
CA VAL A 181 -12.43 -2.57 0.72
C VAL A 181 -13.06 -3.63 1.61
N ARG A 182 -12.97 -3.48 2.94
CA ARG A 182 -13.65 -4.37 3.90
C ARG A 182 -15.16 -4.33 3.71
N ALA A 183 -15.75 -3.15 3.50
CA ALA A 183 -17.19 -3.01 3.27
C ALA A 183 -17.63 -3.67 1.96
N LEU A 184 -16.83 -3.57 0.89
CA LEU A 184 -17.17 -4.12 -0.43
C LEU A 184 -16.90 -5.62 -0.57
N THR A 185 -15.85 -6.13 0.07
CA THR A 185 -15.34 -7.50 -0.16
C THR A 185 -15.44 -8.40 1.07
N GLY A 186 -15.72 -7.84 2.25
CA GLY A 186 -15.63 -8.55 3.53
C GLY A 186 -14.19 -8.84 4.00
N ILE A 187 -13.17 -8.56 3.17
CA ILE A 187 -11.77 -8.85 3.48
C ILE A 187 -11.19 -7.71 4.31
N GLY A 188 -10.69 -8.02 5.51
CA GLY A 188 -9.94 -7.08 6.33
C GLY A 188 -8.56 -6.79 5.73
N LEU A 189 -8.19 -5.50 5.66
CA LEU A 189 -6.81 -5.11 5.43
C LEU A 189 -6.05 -5.08 6.75
N GLU A 190 -4.75 -5.41 6.67
CA GLU A 190 -3.84 -5.25 7.80
C GLU A 190 -3.56 -3.76 8.02
N PRO A 191 -3.51 -3.29 9.27
CA PRO A 191 -3.11 -1.92 9.57
C PRO A 191 -1.71 -1.66 9.01
N GLN A 192 -1.57 -0.59 8.23
CA GLN A 192 -0.31 -0.27 7.56
C GLN A 192 0.74 0.35 8.50
N PHE A 193 0.29 0.90 9.63
CA PHE A 193 1.15 1.53 10.62
C PHE A 193 0.85 0.98 12.02
N GLU A 194 1.89 0.64 12.77
CA GLU A 194 1.82 0.20 14.17
C GLU A 194 2.55 1.18 15.10
N GLU A 195 1.99 2.40 15.20
CA GLU A 195 2.41 3.42 16.17
C GLU A 195 3.93 3.63 16.15
N PRO A 196 4.46 4.15 15.03
CA PRO A 196 5.90 4.21 14.77
C PRO A 196 6.67 5.07 15.79
N TYR A 197 6.00 5.98 16.49
CA TYR A 197 6.58 6.79 17.56
C TYR A 197 6.93 5.99 18.83
N LEU A 198 6.47 4.74 18.96
CA LEU A 198 6.82 3.84 20.07
C LEU A 198 8.02 2.93 19.76
N SER A 199 8.72 3.14 18.65
CA SER A 199 9.86 2.30 18.25
C SER A 199 11.03 2.40 19.23
N THR A 200 11.59 1.25 19.63
CA THR A 200 12.78 1.19 20.50
C THR A 200 14.10 1.18 19.73
N SER A 201 14.07 0.97 18.42
CA SER A 201 15.23 0.98 17.53
C SER A 201 14.83 1.35 16.09
N LEU A 202 15.81 1.70 15.25
CA LEU A 202 15.59 1.96 13.83
C LEU A 202 15.09 0.71 13.08
N GLN A 203 15.57 -0.48 13.47
CA GLN A 203 15.10 -1.73 12.90
C GLN A 203 13.63 -1.98 13.23
N ASP A 204 13.22 -1.66 14.46
CA ASP A 204 11.82 -1.79 14.89
C ASP A 204 10.91 -0.80 14.16
N PHE A 205 11.37 0.46 14.01
CA PHE A 205 10.66 1.50 13.25
C PHE A 205 10.39 1.06 11.80
N TRP A 206 11.43 0.74 11.04
CA TRP A 206 11.31 0.43 9.61
C TRP A 206 10.82 -1.00 9.33
N GLY A 207 11.11 -1.93 10.22
CA GLY A 207 10.77 -3.34 10.01
C GLY A 207 9.34 -3.70 10.41
N ARG A 208 8.83 -3.11 11.50
CA ARG A 208 7.62 -3.60 12.18
C ARG A 208 6.53 -2.55 12.37
N ARG A 209 6.83 -1.26 12.23
CA ARG A 209 5.87 -0.21 12.61
C ARG A 209 5.53 0.78 11.52
N TRP A 210 6.48 1.05 10.62
CA TRP A 210 6.31 1.99 9.52
C TRP A 210 5.98 1.27 8.22
N ASN A 211 4.78 1.54 7.66
CA ASN A 211 4.33 1.05 6.36
C ASN A 211 4.66 -0.44 6.12
N LEU A 212 4.02 -1.30 6.90
CA LEU A 212 4.28 -2.74 6.91
C LEU A 212 4.24 -3.37 5.52
N MET A 213 3.38 -2.88 4.63
CA MET A 213 3.36 -3.34 3.25
C MET A 213 4.70 -3.18 2.54
N VAL A 214 5.33 -2.01 2.66
CA VAL A 214 6.58 -1.72 1.95
C VAL A 214 7.65 -2.72 2.35
N THR A 215 7.82 -2.98 3.64
CA THR A 215 8.79 -3.97 4.13
C THR A 215 8.49 -5.37 3.60
N ASN A 216 7.22 -5.77 3.59
CA ASN A 216 6.81 -7.09 3.08
C ASN A 216 6.99 -7.27 1.57
N ILE A 217 7.02 -6.19 0.80
CA ILE A 217 7.26 -6.24 -0.65
C ILE A 217 8.74 -6.12 -0.97
N LEU A 218 9.45 -5.18 -0.35
CA LEU A 218 10.87 -4.93 -0.61
C LEU A 218 11.76 -6.07 -0.12
N HIS A 219 11.39 -6.74 0.98
CA HIS A 219 12.17 -7.86 1.49
C HIS A 219 12.32 -9.00 0.44
N PRO A 220 11.23 -9.55 -0.15
CA PRO A 220 11.36 -10.54 -1.21
C PRO A 220 11.79 -9.99 -2.57
N ALA A 221 11.51 -8.71 -2.88
CA ALA A 221 11.82 -8.13 -4.18
C ALA A 221 13.26 -7.61 -4.32
N VAL A 222 13.86 -7.12 -3.23
CA VAL A 222 15.16 -6.43 -3.25
C VAL A 222 16.14 -7.07 -2.28
N TYR A 223 15.75 -7.29 -1.03
CA TYR A 223 16.70 -7.77 -0.02
C TYR A 223 17.16 -9.21 -0.27
N LEU A 224 16.22 -10.15 -0.47
CA LEU A 224 16.57 -11.55 -0.72
C LEU A 224 17.37 -11.80 -2.01
N PRO A 225 17.09 -11.13 -3.15
CA PRO A 225 17.88 -11.33 -4.37
C PRO A 225 19.30 -10.76 -4.33
N VAL A 226 19.59 -9.81 -3.45
CA VAL A 226 20.89 -9.13 -3.37
C VAL A 226 21.85 -9.81 -2.37
N ARG A 227 21.33 -10.65 -1.48
CA ARG A 227 22.09 -11.37 -0.46
C ARG A 227 22.53 -12.75 -0.94
#